data_AF-A0A833H5R0-F1
#
_entry.id   AF-A0A833H5R0-F1
#
_cell.length_a   1.000
_cell.length_b   1.000
_cell.length_c   1.000
_cell.angle_alpha   90.00
_cell.angle_beta   90.00
_cell.angle_gamma   90.00
#
_symmetry.space_group_name_H-M   'P 1'
#
loop_
_entity.id
_entity.type
_entity.pdbx_description
1 polymer ?
#
loop_
_entity_poly.entity_id
_entity_poly.type
_entity_poly.pdbx_seq_one_letter_code
_entity_poly.pdbx_strand_id
1 'polypeptide(L)'
;MPVSELLAIASAFCIALSSMLVGELKGRLPLLQLARWQMLGAFAMTSAVSLALGGWKTVGAWQFGMLALSSLFGIAIASTTYFAAIYSVGPRITALLFSLTSPFALALGYVFLGETIGGRQGAGILLVLAGIVLAIGAPRRFLKRGGERPSLTVVAPAAIPLAV
;
A
#
# COMPACT_ATOMS: atom_id res chain seq x y z
N MET A 1 -7.14 -29.89 -11.99
CA MET A 1 -6.49 -28.70 -11.40
C MET A 1 -7.36 -28.24 -10.24
N PRO A 2 -6.95 -28.43 -8.97
CA PRO A 2 -7.72 -27.98 -7.83
C PRO A 2 -8.14 -26.52 -7.95
N VAL A 3 -9.39 -26.23 -7.55
CA VAL A 3 -10.03 -24.91 -7.59
C VAL A 3 -9.16 -23.82 -6.94
N SER A 4 -8.32 -24.19 -5.97
CA SER A 4 -7.34 -23.32 -5.32
C SER A 4 -6.28 -22.75 -6.26
N GLU A 5 -5.84 -23.50 -7.27
CA GLU A 5 -4.84 -23.02 -8.25
C GLU A 5 -5.44 -21.94 -9.16
N LEU A 6 -6.69 -22.14 -9.60
CA LEU A 6 -7.41 -21.16 -10.43
C LEU A 6 -7.65 -19.86 -9.65
N LEU A 7 -8.02 -19.97 -8.37
CA LEU A 7 -8.17 -18.85 -7.45
C LEU A 7 -6.85 -18.10 -7.23
N ALA A 8 -5.73 -18.82 -7.09
CA ALA A 8 -4.41 -18.23 -6.93
C ALA A 8 -3.99 -17.45 -8.19
N ILE A 9 -4.21 -18.02 -9.39
CA ILE A 9 -3.91 -17.35 -10.66
C ILE A 9 -4.80 -16.11 -10.85
N ALA A 10 -6.10 -16.22 -10.53
CA ALA A 10 -7.02 -15.07 -10.59
C ALA A 10 -6.60 -13.94 -9.63
N SER A 11 -6.16 -14.29 -8.42
CA SER A 11 -5.63 -13.31 -7.46
C SER A 11 -4.36 -12.64 -7.98
N ALA A 12 -3.41 -13.42 -8.51
CA ALA A 12 -2.19 -12.88 -9.10
C ALA A 12 -2.49 -11.95 -10.30
N PHE A 13 -3.44 -12.32 -11.15
CA PHE A 13 -3.87 -11.49 -12.28
C PHE A 13 -4.53 -10.18 -11.82
N CYS A 14 -5.38 -10.24 -10.79
CA CYS A 14 -6.02 -9.06 -10.21
C CYS A 14 -4.99 -8.10 -9.60
N ILE A 15 -4.01 -8.63 -8.87
CA ILE A 15 -2.90 -7.85 -8.30
C ILE A 15 -2.05 -7.23 -9.42
N ALA A 16 -1.75 -7.98 -10.48
CA ALA A 16 -1.00 -7.47 -11.62
C ALA A 16 -1.75 -6.30 -12.31
N LEU A 17 -3.04 -6.48 -12.59
CA LEU A 17 -3.89 -5.45 -13.20
C LEU A 17 -3.96 -4.19 -12.33
N SER A 18 -4.13 -4.37 -11.01
CA SER A 18 -4.13 -3.28 -10.03
C SER A 18 -2.80 -2.51 -10.05
N SER A 19 -1.68 -3.21 -10.08
CA SER A 19 -0.35 -2.60 -10.10
C SER A 19 -0.06 -1.83 -11.41
N MET A 20 -0.53 -2.33 -12.55
CA MET A 20 -0.42 -1.65 -13.85
C MET A 20 -1.26 -0.38 -13.87
N LEU A 21 -2.51 -0.44 -13.39
CA LEU A 21 -3.41 0.71 -13.35
C LEU A 21 -2.90 1.82 -12.42
N VAL A 22 -2.34 1.43 -11.26
CA VAL A 22 -1.69 2.37 -10.33
C VAL A 22 -0.39 2.93 -10.92
N GLY A 23 0.32 2.13 -11.72
CA GLY A 23 1.51 2.54 -12.47
C GLY A 23 1.20 3.64 -13.49
N GLU A 24 0.11 3.52 -14.23
CA GLU A 24 -0.35 4.50 -15.23
C GLU A 24 -0.79 5.83 -14.59
N LEU A 25 -1.27 5.78 -13.34
CA LEU A 25 -1.65 6.96 -12.56
C LEU A 25 -0.47 7.70 -11.92
N LYS A 26 0.76 7.14 -11.96
CA LYS A 26 1.95 7.81 -11.42
C LYS A 26 2.25 9.08 -12.22
N GLY A 27 2.04 10.22 -11.58
CA GLY A 27 2.39 11.54 -12.11
C GLY A 27 1.20 12.47 -12.32
N ARG A 28 -0.04 11.97 -12.24
CA ARG A 28 -1.25 12.81 -12.39
C ARG A 28 -2.02 13.07 -11.08
N LEU A 29 -1.85 12.24 -10.06
CA LEU A 29 -2.59 12.36 -8.79
C LEU A 29 -1.65 12.26 -7.59
N PRO A 30 -1.88 13.07 -6.52
CA PRO A 30 -1.17 12.92 -5.27
C PRO A 30 -1.51 11.55 -4.63
N LEU A 31 -0.47 10.82 -4.21
CA LEU A 31 -0.57 9.43 -3.70
C LEU A 31 -1.58 9.27 -2.55
N LEU A 32 -1.75 10.31 -1.73
CA LEU A 32 -2.73 10.34 -0.65
C LEU A 32 -4.18 10.32 -1.15
N GLN A 33 -4.45 10.97 -2.28
CA GLN A 33 -5.80 11.02 -2.85
C GLN A 33 -6.16 9.65 -3.42
N LEU A 34 -5.24 9.00 -4.14
CA LEU A 34 -5.42 7.63 -4.62
C LEU A 34 -5.69 6.64 -3.45
N ALA A 35 -4.92 6.75 -2.37
CA ALA A 35 -5.13 5.92 -1.18
C ALA A 35 -6.51 6.14 -0.52
N ARG A 36 -7.02 7.38 -0.53
CA ARG A 36 -8.39 7.68 -0.05
C ARG A 36 -9.46 7.06 -0.95
N TRP A 37 -9.31 7.16 -2.27
CA TRP A 37 -10.24 6.54 -3.23
C TRP A 37 -10.23 5.02 -3.10
N GLN A 38 -9.07 4.42 -2.85
CA GLN A 38 -8.93 2.99 -2.59
C GLN A 38 -9.65 2.56 -1.31
N MET A 39 -9.49 3.30 -0.21
CA MET A 39 -10.19 3.04 1.07
C MET A 39 -11.72 3.12 0.91
N LEU A 40 -12.21 4.15 0.21
CA LEU A 40 -13.64 4.32 -0.09
C LEU A 40 -14.17 3.18 -0.98
N GLY A 41 -13.42 2.81 -2.01
CA GLY A 41 -13.77 1.71 -2.90
C GLY A 41 -13.83 0.37 -2.16
N ALA A 42 -12.84 0.09 -1.31
CA ALA A 42 -12.83 -1.11 -0.47
C ALA A 42 -14.02 -1.14 0.49
N PHE A 43 -14.30 -0.04 1.19
CA PHE A 43 -15.46 0.05 2.08
C PHE A 43 -16.78 -0.16 1.34
N ALA A 44 -16.96 0.49 0.18
CA ALA A 44 -18.17 0.37 -0.62
C ALA A 44 -18.38 -1.06 -1.14
N MET A 45 -17.32 -1.68 -1.68
CA MET A 45 -17.38 -3.07 -2.16
C MET A 45 -17.69 -4.04 -1.03
N THR A 46 -16.94 -3.97 0.09
CA THR A 46 -17.16 -4.87 1.23
C THR A 46 -18.55 -4.68 1.84
N SER A 47 -19.03 -3.44 1.95
CA SER A 47 -20.39 -3.15 2.45
C SER A 47 -21.47 -3.71 1.53
N ALA A 48 -21.33 -3.51 0.21
CA ALA A 48 -22.28 -4.03 -0.78
C ALA A 48 -22.36 -5.57 -0.75
N VAL A 49 -21.22 -6.24 -0.68
CA VAL A 49 -21.14 -7.70 -0.55
C VAL A 49 -21.75 -8.17 0.78
N SER A 50 -21.43 -7.50 1.89
CA SER A 50 -21.97 -7.84 3.21
C SER A 50 -23.49 -7.68 3.29
N LEU A 51 -24.05 -6.68 2.58
CA LEU A 51 -25.50 -6.50 2.42
C LEU A 51 -26.12 -7.59 1.54
N ALA A 52 -25.50 -7.91 0.40
CA ALA A 52 -26.01 -8.90 -0.56
C ALA A 52 -26.03 -10.33 0.00
N LEU A 53 -25.04 -10.72 0.80
CA LEU A 53 -24.97 -12.05 1.43
C LEU A 53 -25.79 -12.16 2.73
N GLY A 54 -26.41 -11.07 3.20
CA GLY A 54 -27.19 -11.10 4.45
C GLY A 54 -26.36 -11.42 5.70
N GLY A 55 -25.04 -11.21 5.66
CA GLY A 55 -24.10 -11.54 6.76
C GLY A 55 -24.41 -10.82 8.07
N TRP A 56 -25.27 -9.81 8.05
CA TRP A 56 -25.78 -9.10 9.22
C TRP A 56 -26.66 -9.97 10.12
N LYS A 57 -27.26 -11.06 9.60
CA LYS A 57 -28.09 -11.97 10.40
C LYS A 57 -27.29 -12.97 11.25
N THR A 58 -26.03 -13.19 10.94
CA THR A 58 -25.17 -14.15 11.66
C THR A 58 -24.34 -13.49 12.76
N VAL A 59 -24.29 -12.16 12.81
CA VAL A 59 -23.42 -11.40 13.72
C VAL A 59 -24.24 -10.89 14.91
N GLY A 60 -24.01 -11.48 16.09
CA GLY A 60 -24.58 -10.97 17.34
C GLY A 60 -23.95 -9.64 17.76
N ALA A 61 -24.65 -8.83 18.56
CA ALA A 61 -24.17 -7.51 19.02
C ALA A 61 -22.78 -7.55 19.69
N TRP A 62 -22.47 -8.65 20.39
CA TRP A 62 -21.15 -8.89 20.97
C TRP A 62 -20.04 -9.04 19.93
N GLN A 63 -20.29 -9.79 18.85
CA GLN A 63 -19.34 -9.97 17.76
C GLN A 63 -19.13 -8.64 17.03
N PHE A 64 -20.19 -7.84 16.85
CA PHE A 64 -20.08 -6.49 16.28
C PHE A 64 -19.11 -5.60 17.08
N GLY A 65 -19.18 -5.63 18.42
CA GLY A 65 -18.24 -4.92 19.28
C GLY A 65 -16.78 -5.39 19.12
N MET A 66 -16.55 -6.71 19.05
CA MET A 66 -15.22 -7.26 18.82
C MET A 66 -14.67 -6.94 17.42
N LEU A 67 -15.52 -6.97 16.38
CA LEU A 67 -15.15 -6.56 15.02
C LEU A 67 -14.83 -5.07 14.95
N ALA A 68 -15.60 -4.23 15.64
CA ALA A 68 -15.37 -2.79 15.70
C ALA A 68 -14.06 -2.47 16.42
N LEU A 69 -13.79 -3.12 17.57
CA LEU A 69 -12.52 -2.99 18.29
C LEU A 69 -11.35 -3.49 17.43
N SER A 70 -11.48 -4.67 16.81
CA SER A 70 -10.46 -5.21 15.91
C SER A 70 -10.19 -4.28 14.71
N SER A 71 -11.23 -3.65 14.15
CA SER A 71 -11.08 -2.68 13.07
C SER A 71 -10.43 -1.39 13.53
N LEU A 72 -10.71 -0.93 14.75
CA LEU A 72 -10.08 0.25 15.33
C LEU A 72 -8.59 0.02 15.55
N PHE A 73 -8.22 -1.08 16.22
CA PHE A 73 -6.83 -1.41 16.50
C PHE A 73 -6.06 -1.88 15.25
N GLY A 74 -6.72 -2.63 14.36
CA GLY A 74 -6.12 -3.18 13.16
C GLY A 74 -6.04 -2.17 12.03
N ILE A 75 -7.18 -1.61 11.60
CA ILE A 75 -7.26 -0.79 10.37
C ILE A 75 -7.02 0.69 10.68
N ALA A 76 -7.66 1.25 11.71
CA ALA A 76 -7.58 2.69 11.96
C ALA A 76 -6.16 3.10 12.40
N ILE A 77 -5.57 2.37 13.36
CA ILE A 77 -4.19 2.65 13.79
C ILE A 77 -3.20 2.38 12.65
N ALA A 78 -3.35 1.27 11.92
CA ALA A 78 -2.44 0.97 10.80
C ALA A 78 -2.52 2.04 9.71
N SER A 79 -3.73 2.49 9.34
CA SER A 79 -3.92 3.52 8.32
C SER A 79 -3.36 4.87 8.74
N THR A 80 -3.61 5.29 9.99
CA THR A 80 -3.05 6.53 10.54
C THR A 80 -1.52 6.48 10.57
N THR A 81 -0.96 5.38 11.07
CA THR A 81 0.50 5.18 11.13
C THR A 81 1.10 5.12 9.73
N TYR A 82 0.41 4.50 8.77
CA TYR A 82 0.84 4.43 7.38
C TYR A 82 0.92 5.82 6.75
N PHE A 83 -0.13 6.62 6.89
CA PHE A 83 -0.10 8.00 6.40
C PHE A 83 0.96 8.82 7.13
N ALA A 84 1.09 8.70 8.46
CA ALA A 84 2.14 9.36 9.22
C ALA A 84 3.56 8.95 8.77
N ALA A 85 3.79 7.68 8.45
CA ALA A 85 5.05 7.17 7.91
C ALA A 85 5.35 7.73 6.51
N ILE A 86 4.33 7.81 5.64
CA ILE A 86 4.47 8.45 4.33
C ILE A 86 4.85 9.92 4.48
N TYR A 87 4.19 10.64 5.41
CA TYR A 87 4.43 12.06 5.64
C TYR A 87 5.79 12.34 6.30
N SER A 88 6.31 11.42 7.11
CA SER A 88 7.59 11.60 7.83
C SER A 88 8.80 11.11 7.04
N VAL A 89 8.74 9.93 6.42
CA VAL A 89 9.90 9.26 5.79
C VAL A 89 9.77 9.14 4.26
N GLY A 90 8.60 9.45 3.72
CA GLY A 90 8.30 9.43 2.29
C GLY A 90 7.75 8.08 1.79
N PRO A 91 7.07 8.07 0.63
CA PRO A 91 6.41 6.89 0.08
C PRO A 91 7.36 5.70 -0.20
N ARG A 92 8.60 5.99 -0.64
CA ARG A 92 9.58 4.97 -1.02
C ARG A 92 10.02 4.13 0.19
N ILE A 93 10.33 4.76 1.31
CA ILE A 93 10.77 4.06 2.53
C ILE A 93 9.59 3.33 3.16
N THR A 94 8.39 3.93 3.13
CA THR A 94 7.19 3.28 3.63
C THR A 94 6.85 1.99 2.87
N ALA A 95 7.04 1.96 1.56
CA ALA A 95 6.86 0.74 0.76
C ALA A 95 7.85 -0.37 1.17
N LEU A 96 9.10 -0.02 1.48
CA LEU A 96 10.09 -0.97 2.01
C LEU A 96 9.69 -1.50 3.39
N LEU A 97 9.17 -0.64 4.27
CA LEU A 97 8.62 -1.06 5.57
C LEU A 97 7.46 -2.06 5.40
N PHE A 98 6.62 -1.88 4.39
CA PHE A 98 5.57 -2.87 4.07
C PHE A 98 6.14 -4.23 3.67
N SER A 99 7.25 -4.27 2.94
CA SER A 99 7.91 -5.54 2.60
C SER A 99 8.44 -6.30 3.82
N LEU A 100 8.75 -5.63 4.94
CA LEU A 100 9.10 -6.30 6.19
C LEU A 100 7.94 -7.08 6.81
N THR A 101 6.70 -6.88 6.37
CA THR A 101 5.55 -7.65 6.87
C THR A 101 5.75 -9.15 6.68
N SER A 102 6.37 -9.58 5.57
CA SER A 102 6.65 -10.99 5.29
C SER A 102 7.61 -11.64 6.31
N PRO A 103 8.81 -11.08 6.59
CA PRO A 103 9.68 -11.64 7.62
C PRO A 103 9.08 -11.53 9.04
N PHE A 104 8.33 -10.47 9.36
CA PHE A 104 7.62 -10.38 10.64
C PHE A 104 6.54 -11.46 10.77
N ALA A 105 5.74 -11.68 9.73
CA ALA A 105 4.71 -12.72 9.72
C ALA A 105 5.32 -14.10 9.94
N LEU A 106 6.44 -14.42 9.30
CA LEU A 106 7.12 -15.69 9.48
C LEU A 106 7.75 -15.82 10.87
N ALA A 107 8.36 -14.76 11.41
CA ALA A 107 8.89 -14.76 12.77
C ALA A 107 7.76 -14.97 13.82
N LEU A 108 6.62 -14.30 13.65
CA LEU A 108 5.46 -14.51 14.50
C LEU A 108 4.87 -15.92 14.33
N GLY A 109 4.81 -16.45 13.11
CA GLY A 109 4.37 -17.83 12.85
C GLY A 109 5.26 -18.87 13.54
N TYR A 110 6.57 -18.67 13.51
CA TYR A 110 7.51 -19.50 14.26
C TYR A 110 7.31 -19.43 15.78
N VAL A 111 7.20 -18.21 16.33
CA VAL A 111 7.13 -18.00 17.80
C VAL A 111 5.78 -18.38 18.38
N PHE A 112 4.67 -17.99 17.74
CA PHE A 112 3.32 -18.15 18.27
C PHE A 112 2.58 -19.37 17.72
N LEU A 113 2.80 -19.74 16.46
CA LEU A 113 2.16 -20.91 15.84
C LEU A 113 3.02 -22.17 15.94
N GLY A 114 4.30 -22.06 16.31
CA GLY A 114 5.22 -23.19 16.39
C GLY A 114 5.58 -23.78 15.03
N GLU A 115 5.41 -23.02 13.94
CA GLU A 115 5.81 -23.46 12.60
C GLU A 115 7.32 -23.70 12.56
N THR A 116 7.78 -24.73 11.83
CA THR A 116 9.22 -24.99 11.71
C THR A 116 9.79 -24.23 10.51
N ILE A 117 10.79 -23.38 10.76
CA ILE A 117 11.45 -22.64 9.68
C ILE A 117 12.42 -23.57 8.94
N GLY A 118 12.10 -23.88 7.69
CA GLY A 118 13.01 -24.61 6.81
C GLY A 118 14.16 -23.72 6.31
N GLY A 119 15.31 -24.33 5.96
CA GLY A 119 16.48 -23.59 5.46
C GLY A 119 16.21 -22.72 4.22
N ARG A 120 15.27 -23.12 3.35
CA ARG A 120 14.83 -22.31 2.20
C ARG A 120 14.07 -21.05 2.60
N GLN A 121 13.25 -21.10 3.65
CA GLN A 121 12.53 -19.94 4.17
C GLN A 121 13.50 -18.94 4.81
N GLY A 122 14.49 -19.42 5.55
CA GLY A 122 15.57 -18.59 6.11
C GLY A 122 16.36 -17.85 5.02
N ALA A 123 16.72 -18.53 3.93
CA ALA A 123 17.37 -17.90 2.79
C ALA A 123 16.49 -16.82 2.12
N GLY A 124 15.19 -17.05 2.00
CA GLY A 124 14.23 -16.07 1.48
C GLY A 124 14.17 -14.80 2.34
N ILE A 125 14.16 -14.95 3.67
CA ILE A 125 14.16 -13.81 4.61
C ILE A 125 15.46 -13.02 4.50
N LEU A 126 16.60 -13.70 4.48
CA LEU A 126 17.91 -13.06 4.30
C LEU A 126 17.96 -12.25 3.01
N LEU A 127 17.42 -12.80 1.92
CA LEU A 127 17.37 -12.12 0.63
C LEU A 127 16.49 -10.86 0.68
N VAL A 128 15.31 -10.93 1.33
CA VAL A 128 14.42 -9.78 1.52
C VAL A 128 15.11 -8.69 2.36
N LEU A 129 15.73 -9.07 3.48
CA LEU A 129 16.47 -8.14 4.33
C LEU A 129 17.65 -7.49 3.60
N ALA A 130 18.42 -8.26 2.84
CA ALA A 130 19.52 -7.74 2.02
C ALA A 130 19.01 -6.74 0.97
N GLY A 131 17.90 -7.05 0.29
CA GLY A 131 17.26 -6.14 -0.68
C GLY A 131 16.82 -4.82 -0.04
N ILE A 132 16.27 -4.87 1.18
CA ILE A 132 15.87 -3.67 1.93
C ILE A 132 17.09 -2.83 2.32
N VAL A 133 18.14 -3.45 2.88
CA VAL A 133 19.38 -2.75 3.27
C VAL A 133 20.02 -2.07 2.06
N LEU A 134 20.10 -2.75 0.92
CA LEU A 134 20.59 -2.16 -0.33
C LEU A 134 19.71 -1.00 -0.80
N ALA A 135 18.38 -1.12 -0.73
CA ALA A 135 17.46 -0.10 -1.20
C ALA A 135 17.45 1.17 -0.33
N ILE A 136 17.59 1.01 1.00
CA ILE A 136 17.69 2.12 1.98
C ILE A 136 19.08 2.75 1.93
N GLY A 137 20.13 1.91 1.88
CA GLY A 137 21.53 2.34 1.85
C GLY A 137 21.97 2.95 0.51
N ALA A 138 21.24 2.72 -0.58
CA ALA A 138 21.54 3.31 -1.89
C ALA A 138 21.46 4.86 -1.83
N PRO A 139 22.59 5.57 -2.06
CA PRO A 139 22.62 7.03 -2.00
C PRO A 139 21.62 7.65 -2.97
N ARG A 140 20.92 8.72 -2.54
CA ARG A 140 19.91 9.49 -3.32
C ARG A 140 20.41 10.07 -4.66
N ARG A 141 21.66 9.79 -5.06
CA ARG A 141 22.33 10.29 -6.26
C ARG A 141 21.70 9.76 -7.56
N PHE A 142 20.99 8.63 -7.53
CA PHE A 142 20.36 8.06 -8.71
C PHE A 142 19.03 8.72 -9.12
N LEU A 143 18.41 9.53 -8.26
CA LEU A 143 17.14 10.21 -8.57
C LEU A 143 17.30 11.66 -9.07
N LYS A 144 18.54 12.13 -9.27
CA LYS A 144 18.85 13.49 -9.75
C LYS A 144 19.45 13.49 -11.17
N ARG A 145 18.96 12.61 -12.05
CA ARG A 145 19.21 12.66 -13.50
C ARG A 145 17.90 12.35 -14.21
N GLY A 146 17.23 13.39 -14.73
CA GLY A 146 15.98 13.23 -15.48
C GLY A 146 14.99 14.39 -15.40
N GLY A 147 15.36 15.53 -14.81
CA GLY A 147 14.57 16.75 -14.89
C GLY A 147 15.43 17.88 -15.44
N GLU A 148 15.61 17.92 -16.75
CA GLU A 148 15.86 19.20 -17.41
C GLU A 148 14.72 20.12 -16.99
N ARG A 149 15.05 21.16 -16.23
CA ARG A 149 14.12 22.24 -15.94
C ARG A 149 13.88 22.90 -17.30
N PRO A 150 12.64 22.94 -17.83
CA PRO A 150 12.36 23.92 -18.86
C PRO A 150 12.65 25.27 -18.22
N SER A 151 13.59 26.01 -18.80
CA SER A 151 13.82 27.40 -18.50
C SER A 151 12.48 28.13 -18.62
N LEU A 152 11.83 28.35 -17.48
CA LEU A 152 10.72 29.28 -17.36
C LEU A 152 11.30 30.66 -17.59
N THR A 153 11.38 31.06 -18.86
CA THR A 153 11.41 32.45 -19.26
C THR A 153 10.16 33.07 -18.65
N VAL A 154 10.36 33.79 -17.55
CA VAL A 154 9.38 34.69 -16.97
C VAL A 154 9.07 35.70 -18.05
N VAL A 155 7.99 35.46 -18.80
CA VAL A 155 7.36 36.49 -19.62
C VAL A 155 6.77 37.47 -18.62
N ALA A 156 7.41 38.63 -18.49
CA ALA A 156 6.90 39.76 -17.73
C ALA A 156 5.48 40.09 -18.20
N PRO A 157 4.54 40.42 -17.30
CA PRO A 157 3.21 40.84 -17.72
C PRO A 157 3.34 42.11 -18.56
N ALA A 158 2.96 42.02 -19.83
CA ALA A 158 2.80 43.17 -20.70
C ALA A 158 1.82 44.14 -20.02
N ALA A 159 2.29 45.37 -19.79
CA ALA A 159 1.48 46.45 -19.27
C ALA A 159 0.21 46.59 -20.11
N ILE A 160 -0.94 46.43 -19.48
CA ILE A 160 -2.24 46.76 -20.05
C ILE A 160 -2.27 48.30 -20.15
N PRO A 161 -2.34 48.90 -21.35
CA PRO A 161 -2.54 50.33 -21.45
C PRO A 161 -3.96 50.64 -21.01
N LEU A 162 -4.08 51.43 -19.95
CA LEU A 162 -5.33 52.03 -19.51
C LEU A 162 -5.77 53.01 -20.61
N ALA A 163 -6.75 52.64 -21.42
CA ALA A 163 -7.36 53.52 -22.41
C ALA A 163 -8.88 53.58 -22.18
N VAL A 164 -9.27 54.72 -21.57
CA VAL A 164 -10.58 55.39 -21.55
C VAL A 164 -11.68 54.74 -20.74
#